data_AF-A0A7R9QIR3-F1
#
_entry.id   AF-A0A7R9QIR3-F1
#
_cell.length_a   1.000
_cell.length_b   1.000
_cell.length_c   1.000
_cell.angle_alpha   90.00
_cell.angle_beta   90.00
_cell.angle_gamma   90.00
#
_symmetry.space_group_name_H-M   'P 1'
#
loop_
_entity.id
_entity.type
_entity.pdbx_description
1 polymer ?
#
loop_
_entity_poly.entity_id
_entity_poly.type
_entity_poly.pdbx_seq_one_letter_code
_entity_poly.pdbx_strand_id
1 'polypeptide(L)'
;MAAVNNFGIAGSNVHVLLEPNPKVGTSDGLRIAETIPRIVNICGRTEEAVKYVMDFIQNNPKRVTNDFLALLAHTMRYTPNVNSAGFPYRGSLIIKKVLEVNNEFKYEYKRQIGENKSKSSRPLWLLFPGLGGQMSAVAKALMPIKIFADKVEECHQILHEFGVDLKNLLLSEDKITMSTMFAKFHSIIAIEIALFEVIKALDITPD
;
A
#
# COMPACT_ATOMS: atom_id res chain seq x y z
N MET A 1 33.14 3.67 -17.64
CA MET A 1 33.72 2.46 -17.04
C MET A 1 34.78 2.88 -16.04
N ALA A 2 34.86 2.20 -14.90
CA ALA A 2 35.89 2.41 -13.88
C ALA A 2 36.54 1.07 -13.54
N ALA A 3 37.77 1.07 -13.04
CA ALA A 3 38.48 -0.14 -12.64
C ALA A 3 38.92 -0.06 -11.18
N VAL A 4 38.79 -1.15 -10.45
CA VAL A 4 39.28 -1.30 -9.07
C VAL A 4 40.35 -2.39 -9.05
N ASN A 5 41.54 -2.02 -8.59
CA ASN A 5 42.69 -2.90 -8.47
C ASN A 5 43.01 -3.17 -7.01
N ASN A 6 43.37 -4.41 -6.68
CA ASN A 6 43.95 -4.77 -5.41
C ASN A 6 45.21 -5.63 -5.64
N PHE A 7 46.33 -5.23 -5.04
CA PHE A 7 47.61 -5.95 -5.10
C PHE A 7 48.00 -6.36 -3.68
N GLY A 8 47.81 -7.63 -3.35
CA GLY A 8 48.13 -8.17 -2.05
C GLY A 8 49.63 -8.41 -1.86
N ILE A 9 50.14 -8.13 -0.66
CA ILE A 9 51.55 -8.35 -0.30
C ILE A 9 51.98 -9.82 -0.47
N ALA A 10 51.04 -10.76 -0.34
CA ALA A 10 51.27 -12.19 -0.57
C ALA A 10 51.18 -12.63 -2.05
N GLY A 11 51.09 -11.69 -2.99
CA GLY A 11 51.08 -11.95 -4.44
C GLY A 11 49.70 -12.20 -5.07
N SER A 12 48.60 -12.03 -4.32
CA SER A 12 47.24 -12.12 -4.88
C SER A 12 46.81 -10.78 -5.49
N ASN A 13 46.49 -10.80 -6.78
CA ASN A 13 46.07 -9.60 -7.52
C ASN A 13 44.63 -9.76 -8.01
N VAL A 14 43.79 -8.77 -7.74
CA VAL A 14 42.39 -8.74 -8.19
C VAL A 14 42.16 -7.48 -9.02
N HIS A 15 41.49 -7.64 -10.14
CA HIS A 15 41.07 -6.56 -11.03
C HIS A 15 39.57 -6.66 -11.28
N VAL A 16 38.83 -5.60 -10.97
CA VAL A 16 37.38 -5.53 -11.23
C VAL A 16 37.09 -4.34 -12.12
N LEU A 17 36.37 -4.61 -13.22
CA LEU A 17 35.81 -3.57 -14.08
C LEU A 17 34.37 -3.28 -13.66
N LEU A 18 34.08 -2.01 -13.43
CA LEU A 18 32.76 -1.49 -13.08
C LEU A 18 32.21 -0.70 -14.26
N GLU A 19 31.05 -1.13 -14.75
CA GLU A 19 30.28 -0.41 -15.76
C GLU A 19 29.06 0.24 -15.09
N PRO A 20 28.72 1.51 -15.43
CA PRO A 20 27.50 2.12 -14.94
C PRO A 20 26.27 1.32 -15.40
N ASN A 21 25.27 1.21 -14.53
CA ASN A 21 23.99 0.63 -14.91
C ASN A 21 23.35 1.50 -16.01
N PRO A 22 23.02 0.94 -17.20
CA PRO A 22 22.44 1.71 -18.30
C PRO A 22 20.99 2.16 -18.04
N LYS A 23 20.36 1.72 -16.94
CA LYS A 23 18.99 2.10 -16.59
C LYS A 23 18.90 3.61 -16.35
N VAL A 24 18.22 4.30 -17.28
CA VAL A 24 17.86 5.71 -17.15
C VAL A 24 16.52 5.82 -16.42
N GLY A 25 16.40 6.74 -15.46
CA GLY A 25 15.14 7.01 -14.78
C GLY A 25 14.10 7.53 -15.76
N THR A 26 12.92 6.91 -15.79
CA THR A 26 11.78 7.40 -16.59
C THR A 26 11.01 8.48 -15.82
N SER A 27 10.27 9.32 -16.54
CA SER A 27 9.33 10.28 -15.93
C SER A 27 8.27 9.58 -15.08
N ASP A 28 7.81 8.40 -15.50
CA ASP A 28 6.90 7.56 -14.71
C ASP A 28 7.56 7.06 -13.42
N GLY A 29 8.88 6.82 -13.45
CA GLY A 29 9.68 6.49 -12.30
C GLY A 29 9.72 7.58 -11.22
N LEU A 30 9.32 8.82 -11.54
CA LEU A 30 9.23 9.94 -10.57
C LEU A 30 7.82 10.11 -9.99
N ARG A 31 6.82 9.35 -10.47
CA ARG A 31 5.47 9.34 -9.90
C ARG A 31 5.45 8.49 -8.63
N ILE A 32 5.33 9.17 -7.48
CA ILE A 32 5.35 8.51 -6.16
C ILE A 32 3.94 8.17 -5.64
N ALA A 33 2.88 8.69 -6.25
CA ALA A 33 1.49 8.28 -6.02
C ALA A 33 0.62 8.62 -7.23
N GLU A 34 -0.44 7.84 -7.45
CA GLU A 34 -1.41 8.06 -8.53
C GLU A 34 -2.81 8.33 -7.96
N THR A 35 -3.87 7.84 -8.62
CA THR A 35 -5.26 7.94 -8.17
C THR A 35 -5.47 7.27 -6.81
N ILE A 36 -4.87 6.10 -6.61
CA ILE A 36 -4.88 5.39 -5.33
C ILE A 36 -3.71 5.91 -4.48
N PRO A 37 -3.96 6.33 -3.23
CA PRO A 37 -2.89 6.72 -2.32
C PRO A 37 -1.86 5.59 -2.15
N ARG A 38 -0.58 5.94 -2.15
CA ARG A 38 0.50 4.97 -1.93
C ARG A 38 0.82 4.85 -0.45
N ILE A 39 0.95 3.63 0.04
CA ILE A 39 1.53 3.35 1.36
C ILE A 39 3.01 3.01 1.18
N VAL A 40 3.87 3.67 1.95
CA VAL A 40 5.30 3.41 2.04
C VAL A 40 5.62 3.03 3.47
N ASN A 41 6.09 1.80 3.66
CA ASN A 41 6.50 1.30 4.96
C ASN A 41 8.03 1.44 5.10
N ILE A 42 8.48 2.04 6.20
CA ILE A 42 9.89 2.27 6.54
C ILE A 42 10.22 1.64 7.89
N CYS A 43 11.33 0.90 8.01
CA CYS A 43 11.80 0.36 9.28
C CYS A 43 13.22 0.84 9.63
N GLY A 44 13.52 0.90 10.92
CA GLY A 44 14.81 1.36 11.42
C GLY A 44 15.14 0.83 12.81
N ARG A 45 16.41 0.99 13.20
CA ARG A 45 16.89 0.65 14.54
C ARG A 45 16.53 1.69 15.59
N THR A 46 16.28 2.93 15.15
CA THR A 46 15.86 4.05 16.00
C THR A 46 14.69 4.77 15.36
N GLU A 47 13.91 5.49 16.17
CA GLU A 47 12.80 6.32 15.69
C GLU A 47 13.30 7.42 14.74
N GLU A 48 14.44 8.02 15.06
CA GLU A 48 15.07 9.09 14.29
C GLU A 48 15.46 8.63 12.90
N ALA A 49 15.92 7.38 12.75
CA ALA A 49 16.26 6.82 11.45
C ALA A 49 15.01 6.69 10.55
N VAL A 50 13.89 6.22 11.11
CA VAL A 50 12.60 6.13 10.38
C VAL A 50 12.13 7.53 10.00
N LYS A 51 12.18 8.47 10.95
CA LYS A 51 11.79 9.87 10.73
C LYS A 51 12.64 10.54 9.66
N TYR A 52 13.96 10.33 9.67
CA TYR A 52 14.89 10.88 8.67
C TYR A 52 14.51 10.46 7.25
N VAL A 53 14.19 9.19 7.04
CA VAL A 53 13.76 8.68 5.72
C VAL A 53 12.41 9.29 5.32
N MET A 54 11.45 9.40 6.25
CA MET A 54 10.18 10.07 5.98
C MET A 54 10.35 11.53 5.60
N ASP A 55 11.17 12.26 6.34
CA ASP A 55 11.47 13.67 6.10
C ASP A 55 12.21 13.84 4.76
N PHE A 56 13.13 12.93 4.40
CA PHE A 56 13.77 12.91 3.08
C PHE A 56 12.74 12.79 1.96
N ILE A 57 11.80 11.84 2.08
CA ILE A 57 10.75 11.63 1.07
C ILE A 57 9.88 12.89 0.92
N GLN A 58 9.44 13.47 2.04
CA GLN A 58 8.56 14.63 2.06
C GLN A 58 9.25 15.89 1.50
N ASN A 59 10.52 16.11 1.85
CA ASN A 59 11.26 17.32 1.48
C ASN A 59 11.89 17.23 0.07
N ASN A 60 11.99 16.03 -0.51
CA ASN A 60 12.67 15.82 -1.79
C ASN A 60 11.84 15.02 -2.81
N PRO A 61 10.56 15.36 -3.09
CA PRO A 61 9.70 14.55 -3.96
C PRO A 61 10.27 14.36 -5.38
N LYS A 62 11.04 15.32 -5.89
CA LYS A 62 11.71 15.24 -7.21
C LYS A 62 12.91 14.28 -7.25
N ARG A 63 13.43 13.87 -6.09
CA ARG A 63 14.56 12.93 -5.96
C ARG A 63 14.12 11.52 -5.58
N VAL A 64 12.84 11.36 -5.23
CA VAL A 64 12.27 10.08 -4.84
C VAL A 64 11.75 9.38 -6.10
N THR A 65 12.20 8.16 -6.31
CA THR A 65 11.73 7.33 -7.43
C THR A 65 10.83 6.21 -6.94
N ASN A 66 10.01 5.66 -7.84
CA ASN A 66 9.20 4.49 -7.60
C ASN A 66 10.06 3.29 -7.17
N ASP A 67 11.24 3.12 -7.80
CA ASP A 67 12.22 2.09 -7.42
C ASP A 67 12.76 2.27 -5.99
N PHE A 68 13.04 3.52 -5.58
CA PHE A 68 13.47 3.82 -4.22
C PHE A 68 12.38 3.46 -3.21
N LEU A 69 11.12 3.79 -3.50
CA LEU A 69 9.99 3.41 -2.65
C LEU A 69 9.76 1.90 -2.61
N ALA A 70 9.94 1.22 -3.75
CA ALA A 70 9.88 -0.24 -3.81
C ALA A 70 10.98 -0.88 -2.96
N LEU A 71 12.21 -0.36 -3.02
CA LEU A 71 13.32 -0.81 -2.18
C LEU A 71 12.97 -0.69 -0.69
N LEU A 72 12.42 0.45 -0.26
CA LEU A 72 11.96 0.62 1.12
C LEU A 72 10.89 -0.41 1.50
N ALA A 73 9.90 -0.63 0.64
CA ALA A 73 8.88 -1.64 0.87
C ALA A 73 9.47 -3.07 0.97
N HIS A 74 10.52 -3.38 0.21
CA HIS A 74 11.22 -4.66 0.32
C HIS A 74 11.94 -4.84 1.66
N THR A 75 12.55 -3.78 2.20
CA THR A 75 13.21 -3.86 3.53
C THR A 75 12.24 -4.24 4.66
N MET A 76 10.96 -3.91 4.49
CA MET A 76 9.90 -4.22 5.46
C MET A 76 9.49 -5.69 5.51
N ARG A 77 9.85 -6.49 4.51
CA ARG A 77 9.67 -7.96 4.57
C ARG A 77 10.58 -8.62 5.60
N TYR A 78 11.51 -7.86 6.20
CA TYR A 78 12.29 -8.33 7.33
C TYR A 78 11.40 -8.53 8.56
N THR A 79 11.28 -9.78 8.99
CA THR A 79 10.61 -10.16 10.23
C THR A 79 11.65 -10.26 11.35
N PRO A 80 11.51 -9.50 12.45
CA PRO A 80 12.32 -9.66 13.65
C PRO A 80 12.23 -11.12 14.11
N ASN A 81 13.36 -11.75 14.38
CA ASN A 81 13.41 -13.11 14.92
C ASN A 81 13.92 -13.08 16.36
N VAL A 82 13.78 -14.20 17.06
CA VAL A 82 14.22 -14.34 18.46
C VAL A 82 15.70 -14.01 18.70
N ASN A 83 16.53 -14.05 17.65
CA ASN A 83 17.98 -13.81 17.72
C ASN A 83 18.40 -12.41 17.24
N SER A 84 17.46 -11.55 16.83
CA SER A 84 17.74 -10.17 16.42
C SER A 84 16.53 -9.28 16.67
N ALA A 85 16.72 -8.25 17.50
CA ALA A 85 15.74 -7.16 17.63
C ALA A 85 15.48 -6.46 16.28
N GLY A 86 16.39 -6.63 15.31
CA GLY A 86 16.18 -6.23 13.93
C GLY A 86 15.96 -4.73 13.78
N PHE A 87 14.80 -4.39 13.20
CA PHE A 87 14.30 -3.03 13.05
C PHE A 87 13.03 -2.85 13.90
N PRO A 88 13.15 -2.55 15.20
CA PRO A 88 12.02 -2.44 16.09
C PRO A 88 11.14 -1.23 15.76
N TYR A 89 11.70 -0.14 15.24
CA TYR A 89 10.92 1.02 14.84
C TYR A 89 10.41 0.85 13.42
N ARG A 90 9.10 1.02 13.26
CA ARG A 90 8.39 0.89 11.99
C ARG A 90 7.50 2.10 11.80
N GLY A 91 7.48 2.62 10.59
CA GLY A 91 6.61 3.72 10.23
C GLY A 91 5.93 3.48 8.90
N SER A 92 4.72 4.02 8.80
CA SER A 92 3.91 4.02 7.59
C SER A 92 3.68 5.45 7.15
N LEU A 93 3.98 5.72 5.88
CA LEU A 93 3.78 7.00 5.21
C LEU A 93 2.77 6.79 4.08
N ILE A 94 1.63 7.46 4.17
CA ILE A 94 0.62 7.51 3.12
C ILE A 94 0.86 8.76 2.28
N ILE A 95 1.04 8.57 0.97
CA ILE A 95 1.28 9.62 -0.02
C ILE A 95 0.04 9.70 -0.92
N LYS A 96 -0.65 10.83 -0.90
CA LYS A 96 -1.83 11.09 -1.73
C LYS A 96 -1.52 12.19 -2.74
N LYS A 97 -1.76 11.95 -4.03
CA LYS A 97 -1.71 13.00 -5.06
C LYS A 97 -2.88 13.96 -4.85
N VAL A 98 -2.59 15.25 -4.74
CA VAL A 98 -3.59 16.31 -4.54
C VAL A 98 -3.86 17.04 -5.84
N LEU A 99 -2.80 17.47 -6.53
CA LEU A 99 -2.89 18.24 -7.77
C LEU A 99 -1.72 17.91 -8.70
N GLU A 100 -1.92 18.16 -9.99
CA GLU A 100 -0.89 18.17 -11.02
C GLU A 100 -0.99 19.49 -11.76
N VAL A 101 0.07 20.30 -11.71
CA VAL A 101 0.15 21.59 -12.39
C VAL A 101 1.48 21.64 -13.12
N ASN A 102 1.46 21.87 -14.44
CA ASN A 102 2.68 21.98 -15.27
C ASN A 102 3.65 20.79 -15.12
N ASN A 103 3.14 19.55 -15.10
CA ASN A 103 3.90 18.32 -14.83
C ASN A 103 4.59 18.25 -13.45
N GLU A 104 4.23 19.14 -12.52
CA GLU A 104 4.63 19.05 -11.11
C GLU A 104 3.49 18.47 -10.27
N PHE A 105 3.81 17.44 -9.48
CA PHE A 105 2.87 16.77 -8.61
C PHE A 105 2.93 17.33 -7.20
N LYS A 106 1.78 17.72 -6.65
CA LYS A 106 1.62 18.08 -5.24
C LYS A 106 1.06 16.90 -4.47
N TYR A 107 1.71 16.55 -3.36
CA TYR A 107 1.33 15.43 -2.52
C TYR A 107 0.96 15.87 -1.11
N GLU A 108 -0.03 15.19 -0.52
CA GLU A 108 -0.32 15.21 0.91
C GLU A 108 0.28 13.97 1.56
N TYR A 109 0.83 14.14 2.76
CA TYR A 109 1.49 13.09 3.49
C TYR A 109 0.84 12.88 4.85
N LYS A 110 0.51 11.63 5.18
CA LYS A 110 0.13 11.21 6.52
C LYS A 110 1.12 10.18 7.02
N ARG A 111 1.67 10.38 8.22
CA ARG A 111 2.70 9.51 8.77
C ARG A 111 2.33 8.98 10.14
N GLN A 112 2.74 7.76 10.41
CA GLN A 112 2.68 7.12 11.71
C GLN A 112 4.00 6.40 11.97
N ILE A 113 4.52 6.49 13.18
CA ILE A 113 5.69 5.73 13.62
C ILE A 113 5.29 5.00 14.90
N GLY A 114 5.72 3.74 15.01
CA GLY A 114 5.50 2.91 16.18
C GLY A 114 6.69 1.99 16.42
N GLU A 115 6.77 1.47 17.64
CA GLU A 115 7.78 0.51 18.04
C GLU A 115 7.14 -0.88 18.15
N ASN A 116 7.68 -1.85 17.42
CA ASN A 116 7.29 -3.24 17.55
C ASN A 116 7.98 -3.86 18.77
N LYS A 117 7.26 -3.86 19.89
CA LYS A 117 7.68 -4.50 21.14
C LYS A 117 7.38 -6.01 21.21
N SER A 118 6.66 -6.54 20.22
CA SER A 118 6.23 -7.94 20.21
C SER A 118 7.31 -8.84 19.62
N LYS A 119 7.63 -9.94 20.32
CA LYS A 119 8.53 -10.99 19.82
C LYS A 119 7.83 -12.03 18.94
N SER A 120 6.50 -11.99 18.84
CA SER A 120 5.68 -12.90 18.02
C SER A 120 4.65 -12.13 17.19
N SER A 121 4.14 -12.78 16.14
CA SER A 121 2.92 -12.33 15.47
C SER A 121 1.74 -12.38 16.45
N ARG A 122 0.75 -11.50 16.22
CA ARG A 122 -0.52 -11.52 16.94
C ARG A 122 -1.53 -12.29 16.11
N PRO A 123 -2.42 -13.06 16.73
CA PRO A 123 -3.49 -13.70 15.99
C PRO A 123 -4.39 -12.65 15.35
N LEU A 124 -4.78 -12.87 14.09
CA LEU A 124 -5.63 -12.02 13.29
C LEU A 124 -7.02 -12.65 13.17
N TRP A 125 -8.02 -11.92 13.65
CA TRP A 125 -9.42 -12.27 13.51
C TRP A 125 -10.10 -11.27 12.59
N LEU A 126 -10.82 -11.77 11.58
CA LEU A 126 -11.68 -10.92 10.74
C LEU A 126 -13.09 -10.92 11.32
N LEU A 127 -13.58 -9.73 11.63
CA LEU A 127 -14.95 -9.51 12.10
C LEU A 127 -15.75 -8.86 10.98
N PHE A 128 -16.84 -9.52 10.59
CA PHE A 128 -17.81 -9.03 9.62
C PHE A 128 -19.03 -8.49 10.38
N PRO A 129 -19.11 -7.17 10.62
CA PRO A 129 -20.20 -6.59 11.38
C PRO A 129 -21.53 -6.70 10.62
N GLY A 130 -22.63 -6.77 11.36
CA GLY A 130 -23.97 -6.70 10.76
C GLY A 130 -24.30 -5.31 10.18
N LEU A 131 -25.60 -5.01 10.08
CA LEU A 131 -26.08 -3.75 9.51
C LEU A 131 -25.51 -2.51 10.22
N GLY A 132 -24.80 -1.66 9.47
CA GLY A 132 -24.27 -0.37 9.95
C GLY A 132 -23.72 0.53 8.83
N GLY A 133 -23.39 1.78 9.17
CA GLY A 133 -22.51 2.66 8.40
C GLY A 133 -22.96 3.21 7.03
N GLN A 134 -22.14 4.12 6.48
CA GLN A 134 -22.31 4.75 5.16
C GLN A 134 -21.73 3.87 4.03
N MET A 135 -22.42 2.78 3.67
CA MET A 135 -21.95 1.79 2.69
C MET A 135 -21.63 2.38 1.31
N SER A 136 -22.45 3.33 0.82
CA SER A 136 -22.23 3.99 -0.48
C SER A 136 -20.91 4.79 -0.51
N ALA A 137 -20.58 5.49 0.59
CA ALA A 137 -19.32 6.22 0.69
C ALA A 137 -18.11 5.28 0.66
N VAL A 138 -18.20 4.14 1.34
CA VAL A 138 -17.16 3.10 1.37
C VAL A 138 -16.97 2.51 -0.02
N ALA A 139 -18.05 2.07 -0.67
CA ALA A 139 -17.99 1.48 -2.00
C ALA A 139 -17.36 2.46 -3.00
N LYS A 140 -17.84 3.72 -3.07
CA LYS A 140 -17.27 4.75 -3.94
C LYS A 140 -15.77 4.98 -3.71
N ALA A 141 -15.33 5.00 -2.46
CA ALA A 141 -13.93 5.20 -2.12
C ALA A 141 -13.03 4.03 -2.54
N LEU A 142 -13.57 2.81 -2.60
CA LEU A 142 -12.83 1.58 -2.87
C LEU A 142 -12.95 1.09 -4.32
N MET A 143 -13.95 1.53 -5.09
CA MET A 143 -14.10 1.20 -6.51
C MET A 143 -12.87 1.48 -7.39
N PRO A 144 -11.99 2.47 -7.11
CA PRO A 144 -10.74 2.60 -7.85
C PRO A 144 -9.79 1.40 -7.70
N ILE A 145 -9.94 0.58 -6.66
CA ILE A 145 -9.17 -0.65 -6.45
C ILE A 145 -9.77 -1.76 -7.30
N LYS A 146 -9.03 -2.20 -8.33
CA LYS A 146 -9.52 -3.18 -9.30
C LYS A 146 -10.07 -4.47 -8.66
N ILE A 147 -9.36 -5.05 -7.70
CA ILE A 147 -9.77 -6.29 -7.02
C ILE A 147 -11.12 -6.11 -6.32
N PHE A 148 -11.33 -4.95 -5.69
CA PHE A 148 -12.60 -4.62 -5.06
C PHE A 148 -13.71 -4.47 -6.10
N ALA A 149 -13.47 -3.70 -7.17
CA ALA A 149 -14.45 -3.46 -8.22
C ALA A 149 -14.85 -4.73 -8.97
N ASP A 150 -13.89 -5.59 -9.30
CA ASP A 150 -14.12 -6.88 -9.94
C ASP A 150 -15.01 -7.77 -9.05
N LYS A 151 -14.77 -7.76 -7.72
CA LYS A 151 -15.58 -8.58 -6.81
C LYS A 151 -16.99 -8.02 -6.60
N VAL A 152 -17.14 -6.69 -6.58
CA VAL A 152 -18.46 -6.04 -6.59
C VAL A 152 -19.22 -6.35 -7.88
N GLU A 153 -18.54 -6.39 -9.02
CA GLU A 153 -19.12 -6.79 -10.30
C GLU A 153 -19.65 -8.22 -10.26
N GLU A 154 -18.86 -9.16 -9.75
CA GLU A 154 -19.27 -10.56 -9.60
C GLU A 154 -20.51 -10.68 -8.71
N CYS A 155 -20.52 -10.02 -7.55
CA CYS A 155 -21.68 -9.98 -6.66
C CYS A 155 -22.91 -9.34 -7.34
N HIS A 156 -22.70 -8.31 -8.15
CA HIS A 156 -23.77 -7.65 -8.89
C HIS A 156 -24.40 -8.59 -9.92
N GLN A 157 -23.59 -9.32 -10.70
CA GLN A 157 -24.09 -10.27 -11.69
C GLN A 157 -24.96 -11.36 -11.05
N ILE A 158 -24.52 -11.91 -9.93
CA ILE A 158 -25.28 -12.92 -9.17
C ILE A 158 -26.62 -12.34 -8.69
N LEU A 159 -26.60 -11.15 -8.08
CA LEU A 159 -27.80 -10.52 -7.53
C LEU A 159 -28.77 -10.00 -8.60
N HIS A 160 -28.24 -9.67 -9.78
CA HIS A 160 -29.03 -9.21 -10.91
C HIS A 160 -30.02 -10.29 -11.40
N GLU A 161 -29.66 -11.57 -11.32
CA GLU A 161 -30.55 -12.70 -11.62
C GLU A 161 -31.80 -12.73 -10.71
N PHE A 162 -31.70 -12.14 -9.51
CA PHE A 162 -32.80 -12.01 -8.55
C PHE A 162 -33.47 -10.64 -8.58
N GLY A 163 -33.19 -9.82 -9.61
CA GLY A 163 -33.78 -8.49 -9.77
C GLY A 163 -33.18 -7.41 -8.86
N VAL A 164 -31.97 -7.64 -8.33
CA VAL A 164 -31.29 -6.69 -7.43
C VAL A 164 -30.13 -5.99 -8.17
N ASP A 165 -30.26 -4.68 -8.39
CA ASP A 165 -29.20 -3.85 -8.96
C ASP A 165 -28.22 -3.39 -7.86
N LEU A 166 -27.27 -4.25 -7.53
CA LEU A 166 -26.24 -3.95 -6.51
C LEU A 166 -25.43 -2.69 -6.82
N LYS A 167 -25.10 -2.41 -8.07
CA LYS A 167 -24.28 -1.23 -8.41
C LYS A 167 -25.04 0.05 -8.12
N ASN A 168 -26.30 0.12 -8.52
CA ASN A 168 -27.14 1.25 -8.19
C ASN A 168 -27.28 1.42 -6.67
N LEU A 169 -27.45 0.30 -5.95
CA LEU A 169 -27.50 0.30 -4.48
C LEU A 169 -26.22 0.86 -3.83
N LEU A 170 -25.04 0.53 -4.36
CA LEU A 170 -23.76 0.96 -3.82
C LEU A 170 -23.31 2.35 -4.27
N LEU A 171 -23.67 2.78 -5.48
CA LEU A 171 -23.14 4.00 -6.11
C LEU A 171 -24.14 5.15 -6.12
N SER A 172 -25.43 4.90 -5.91
CA SER A 172 -26.43 5.96 -5.82
C SER A 172 -26.20 6.85 -4.60
N GLU A 173 -26.61 8.12 -4.74
CA GLU A 173 -26.68 9.11 -3.66
C GLU A 173 -28.09 9.16 -3.02
N ASP A 174 -29.05 8.47 -3.64
CA ASP A 174 -30.44 8.46 -3.20
C ASP A 174 -30.61 7.58 -1.97
N LYS A 175 -30.85 8.23 -0.83
CA LYS A 175 -31.14 7.54 0.45
C LYS A 175 -32.37 6.63 0.38
N ILE A 176 -33.26 6.86 -0.57
CA ILE A 176 -34.49 6.07 -0.78
C ILE A 176 -34.14 4.67 -1.29
N THR A 177 -33.14 4.54 -2.16
CA THR A 177 -32.66 3.26 -2.73
C THR A 177 -32.06 2.34 -1.65
N MET A 178 -31.57 2.93 -0.56
CA MET A 178 -31.04 2.25 0.65
C MET A 178 -32.05 2.12 1.81
N SER A 179 -33.34 2.36 1.56
CA SER A 179 -34.35 2.37 2.63
C SER A 179 -34.71 0.97 3.14
N THR A 180 -34.65 -0.06 2.30
CA THR A 180 -35.07 -1.42 2.68
C THR A 180 -33.98 -2.18 3.42
N MET A 181 -34.37 -3.06 4.32
CA MET A 181 -33.43 -3.89 5.08
C MET A 181 -32.67 -4.86 4.17
N PHE A 182 -33.34 -5.42 3.16
CA PHE A 182 -32.74 -6.28 2.14
C PHE A 182 -31.66 -5.55 1.34
N ALA A 183 -31.93 -4.31 0.89
CA ALA A 183 -30.93 -3.49 0.19
C ALA A 183 -29.66 -3.32 1.01
N LYS A 184 -29.79 -3.04 2.32
CA LYS A 184 -28.64 -2.89 3.22
C LYS A 184 -27.88 -4.20 3.42
N PHE A 185 -28.57 -5.33 3.52
CA PHE A 185 -27.93 -6.65 3.63
C PHE A 185 -27.13 -7.01 2.37
N HIS A 186 -27.72 -6.87 1.19
CA HIS A 186 -27.01 -7.14 -0.06
C HIS A 186 -25.77 -6.24 -0.21
N SER A 187 -25.89 -4.96 0.13
CA SER A 187 -24.78 -4.00 0.07
C SER A 187 -23.64 -4.35 1.05
N ILE A 188 -23.95 -4.62 2.33
CA ILE A 188 -22.89 -4.91 3.31
C ILE A 188 -22.17 -6.22 2.97
N ILE A 189 -22.91 -7.27 2.64
CA ILE A 189 -22.33 -8.58 2.30
C ILE A 189 -21.43 -8.45 1.08
N ALA A 190 -21.86 -7.73 0.03
CA ALA A 190 -21.02 -7.52 -1.14
C ALA A 190 -19.75 -6.72 -0.82
N ILE A 191 -19.84 -5.65 -0.01
CA ILE A 191 -18.68 -4.87 0.42
C ILE A 191 -17.72 -5.74 1.24
N GLU A 192 -18.23 -6.55 2.17
CA GLU A 192 -17.44 -7.43 3.03
C GLU A 192 -16.69 -8.49 2.23
N ILE A 193 -17.36 -9.13 1.27
CA ILE A 193 -16.74 -10.09 0.36
C ILE A 193 -15.65 -9.40 -0.48
N ALA A 194 -15.93 -8.22 -1.03
CA ALA A 194 -14.96 -7.47 -1.82
C ALA A 194 -13.75 -7.00 -0.98
N LEU A 195 -13.98 -6.56 0.25
CA LEU A 195 -12.91 -6.21 1.20
C LEU A 195 -12.07 -7.43 1.57
N PHE A 196 -12.71 -8.58 1.78
CA PHE A 196 -12.00 -9.83 2.06
C PHE A 196 -11.04 -10.20 0.94
N GLU A 197 -11.46 -10.09 -0.33
CA GLU A 197 -10.55 -10.34 -1.47
C GLU A 197 -9.40 -9.34 -1.54
N VAL A 198 -9.61 -8.07 -1.19
CA VAL A 198 -8.52 -7.08 -1.09
C VAL A 198 -7.53 -7.45 0.02
N ILE A 199 -8.02 -7.82 1.21
CA ILE A 199 -7.19 -8.23 2.35
C ILE A 199 -6.38 -9.48 2.00
N LYS A 200 -7.02 -10.46 1.37
CA LYS A 200 -6.37 -11.68 0.89
C LYS A 200 -5.29 -11.41 -0.15
N ALA A 201 -5.51 -10.46 -1.07
CA ALA A 201 -4.51 -10.05 -2.05
C ALA A 201 -3.29 -9.33 -1.43
N LEU A 202 -3.39 -8.88 -0.18
CA LEU A 202 -2.27 -8.33 0.60
C LEU A 202 -1.55 -9.42 1.43
N ASP A 203 -1.84 -10.70 1.21
CA ASP A 203 -1.34 -11.84 1.99
C ASP A 203 -1.68 -11.73 3.49
N ILE A 204 -2.79 -11.07 3.81
CA ILE A 204 -3.31 -10.97 5.17
C ILE A 204 -4.36 -12.06 5.34
N THR A 205 -3.96 -13.19 5.95
CA THR A 205 -4.86 -14.31 6.21
C THR A 205 -5.23 -14.37 7.70
N PRO A 206 -6.51 -14.54 8.05
CA PRO A 206 -6.88 -14.83 9.45
C PRO A 206 -6.21 -16.12 9.92
N ASP A 207 -5.95 -16.20 11.22
CA ASP A 207 -5.43 -17.41 11.89
C ASP A 207 -6.52 -18.48 12.09
#